data_AF-A0AAV5T4T8-F1
#
_entry.id   AF-A0AAV5T4T8-F1
#
_cell.length_a   1.000
_cell.length_b   1.000
_cell.length_c   1.000
_cell.angle_alpha   90.00
_cell.angle_beta   90.00
_cell.angle_gamma   90.00
#
_symmetry.space_group_name_H-M   'P 1'
#
loop_
_entity.id
_entity.type
_entity.pdbx_description
1 polymer ?
#
loop_
_entity_poly.entity_id
_entity_poly.type
_entity_poly.pdbx_seq_one_letter_code
_entity_poly.pdbx_strand_id
1 'polypeptide(L)'
;RACASEITEQIQDDVVPSDSEQCPEPSNDPSKSVDEPSQTFIDHNNYLDSVASSSNTPIIDRMKQAYSTLCTVRKANEMSLLNHKVLHDQLKIGEMVLIPSKYSMLIPTSQMFLCAVMDFARFSFADFRKLSNEDLHSIVRRNFQLIQSLDGSYRAHHHFPNDDTVMVTYMSFVNEDSLNNFFDDCPHHINKSFAIEQFRTNIKRTTNISKSQFLKTKPTVDEFIALFGLSIWND
;
A
#
# COMPACT_ATOMS: atom_id res chain seq x y z
N ARG A 1 15.70 10.16 -11.07
CA ARG A 1 16.76 10.23 -10.05
C ARG A 1 16.30 10.80 -8.69
N ALA A 2 15.14 11.47 -8.59
CA ALA A 2 14.69 12.11 -7.34
C ALA A 2 14.04 11.19 -6.28
N CYS A 3 13.45 10.05 -6.66
CA CYS A 3 12.65 9.25 -5.72
C CYS A 3 13.47 8.50 -4.65
N ALA A 4 14.77 8.26 -4.88
CA ALA A 4 15.66 7.66 -3.89
C ALA A 4 16.53 8.68 -3.14
N SER A 5 16.69 9.90 -3.68
CA SER A 5 17.44 10.97 -2.99
C SER A 5 16.60 11.65 -1.92
N GLU A 6 15.27 11.76 -2.09
CA GLU A 6 14.38 12.41 -1.12
C GLU A 6 14.24 11.63 0.20
N ILE A 7 14.51 10.32 0.22
CA ILE A 7 14.60 9.53 1.47
C ILE A 7 15.82 9.96 2.32
N THR A 8 16.81 10.63 1.72
CA THR A 8 18.01 11.09 2.43
C THR A 8 17.89 12.53 2.96
N GLU A 9 16.91 13.33 2.50
CA GLU A 9 16.80 14.76 2.84
C GLU A 9 15.72 15.09 3.89
N GLN A 10 14.96 14.11 4.40
CA GLN A 10 13.90 14.33 5.41
C GLN A 10 14.26 13.83 6.83
N ILE A 11 15.54 13.77 7.18
CA ILE A 11 15.99 13.47 8.54
C ILE A 11 16.59 14.73 9.17
N GLN A 12 15.76 15.75 9.38
CA GLN A 12 16.07 16.79 10.35
C GLN A 12 14.77 17.44 10.85
N ASP A 13 14.66 17.45 12.18
CA ASP A 13 13.66 18.14 13.01
C ASP A 13 12.27 17.53 13.07
N ASP A 14 12.09 16.62 14.05
CA ASP A 14 10.87 16.59 14.90
C ASP A 14 11.12 15.69 16.13
N VAL A 15 11.61 16.30 17.21
CA VAL A 15 11.59 15.71 18.56
C VAL A 15 10.24 16.06 19.19
N VAL A 16 9.31 15.11 19.17
CA VAL A 16 8.02 15.23 19.87
C VAL A 16 8.18 14.70 21.31
N PRO A 17 7.69 15.41 22.35
CA PRO A 17 7.70 14.90 23.72
C PRO A 17 6.70 13.74 23.87
N SER A 18 7.14 12.67 24.51
CA SER A 18 6.34 11.50 24.82
C SER A 18 5.68 11.65 26.19
N ASP A 19 4.40 12.03 26.23
CA ASP A 19 3.58 11.95 27.44
C ASP A 19 2.91 10.57 27.53
N SER A 20 3.22 9.85 28.61
CA SER A 20 2.70 8.53 28.93
C SER A 20 1.41 8.63 29.73
N GLU A 21 0.26 8.44 29.08
CA GLU A 21 -1.02 8.18 29.76
C GLU A 21 -1.27 6.68 29.91
N GLN A 22 -1.58 6.28 31.15
CA GLN A 22 -1.80 4.90 31.58
C GLN A 22 -3.31 4.59 31.49
N CYS A 23 -3.72 3.70 30.58
CA CYS A 23 -5.10 3.24 30.50
C CYS A 23 -5.37 2.01 31.38
N PRO A 24 -6.57 1.88 31.99
CA PRO A 24 -6.94 0.76 32.84
C PRO A 24 -7.35 -0.50 32.06
N GLU A 25 -7.06 -1.66 32.65
CA GLU A 25 -7.35 -3.00 32.12
C GLU A 25 -8.86 -3.32 32.09
N PRO A 26 -9.40 -3.89 30.98
CA PRO A 26 -10.74 -4.44 30.96
C PRO A 26 -10.79 -5.93 31.33
N SER A 27 -11.79 -6.27 32.13
CA SER A 27 -12.17 -7.60 32.61
C SER A 27 -12.65 -8.54 31.49
N ASN A 28 -12.14 -9.78 31.51
CA ASN A 28 -12.49 -10.87 30.58
C ASN A 28 -13.87 -11.49 30.88
N ASP A 29 -14.73 -11.57 29.87
CA ASP A 29 -15.99 -12.32 29.88
C ASP A 29 -15.99 -13.33 28.71
N PRO A 30 -16.24 -14.65 28.91
CA PRO A 30 -16.02 -15.65 27.88
C PRO A 30 -17.23 -15.88 26.95
N SER A 31 -17.00 -15.50 25.69
CA SER A 31 -17.36 -16.21 24.45
C SER A 31 -18.82 -16.55 24.12
N LYS A 32 -19.41 -15.75 23.23
CA LYS A 32 -20.29 -16.24 22.16
C LYS A 32 -19.53 -16.12 20.84
N SER A 33 -19.21 -17.24 20.20
CA SER A 33 -18.63 -17.28 18.85
C SER A 33 -19.70 -16.89 17.83
N VAL A 34 -19.77 -15.60 17.53
CA VAL A 34 -20.46 -15.09 16.34
C VAL A 34 -19.55 -15.41 15.17
N ASP A 35 -20.05 -16.15 14.18
CA ASP A 35 -19.36 -16.41 12.92
C ASP A 35 -18.96 -15.07 12.30
N GLU A 36 -17.68 -14.70 12.48
CA GLU A 36 -17.15 -13.44 11.97
C GLU A 36 -17.08 -13.57 10.45
N PRO A 37 -17.77 -12.69 9.69
CA PRO A 37 -17.73 -12.74 8.24
C PRO A 37 -16.28 -12.66 7.81
N SER A 38 -15.82 -13.70 7.11
CA SER A 38 -14.52 -13.74 6.44
C SER A 38 -14.31 -12.39 5.75
N GLN A 39 -13.35 -11.61 6.26
CA GLN A 39 -12.94 -10.36 5.65
C GLN A 39 -12.31 -10.71 4.30
N THR A 40 -13.14 -10.86 3.27
CA THR A 40 -12.69 -11.16 1.93
C THR A 40 -11.89 -9.96 1.44
N PHE A 41 -10.57 -10.12 1.38
CA PHE A 41 -9.68 -9.25 0.64
C PHE A 41 -10.27 -8.99 -0.76
N ILE A 42 -10.09 -7.78 -1.28
CA ILE A 42 -10.69 -7.36 -2.56
C ILE A 42 -10.31 -8.37 -3.64
N ASP A 43 -11.30 -9.13 -4.11
CA ASP A 43 -11.13 -9.94 -5.32
C ASP A 43 -11.19 -9.01 -6.52
N HIS A 44 -10.00 -8.63 -6.99
CA HIS A 44 -9.84 -7.70 -8.09
C HIS A 44 -10.37 -8.23 -9.44
N ASN A 45 -10.73 -9.52 -9.53
CA ASN A 45 -11.30 -10.07 -10.75
C ASN A 45 -12.81 -9.78 -10.85
N ASN A 46 -13.53 -9.73 -9.72
CA ASN A 46 -14.99 -9.62 -9.71
C ASN A 46 -15.52 -8.24 -10.15
N TYR A 47 -14.68 -7.19 -10.13
CA TYR A 47 -15.11 -5.84 -10.45
C TYR A 47 -15.06 -5.50 -11.95
N LEU A 48 -14.43 -6.33 -12.78
CA LEU A 48 -14.32 -6.07 -14.22
C LEU A 48 -15.65 -6.30 -14.96
N ASP A 49 -16.50 -7.19 -14.44
CA ASP A 49 -17.75 -7.59 -15.11
C ASP A 49 -18.98 -6.78 -14.65
N SER A 50 -18.83 -5.93 -13.62
CA SER A 50 -19.96 -5.19 -13.04
C SER A 50 -20.18 -3.84 -13.74
N VAL A 51 -20.92 -3.85 -14.85
CA VAL A 51 -21.51 -2.64 -15.42
C VAL A 51 -22.87 -2.40 -14.77
N ALA A 52 -22.87 -1.88 -13.54
CA ALA A 52 -24.10 -1.58 -12.83
C ALA A 52 -24.79 -0.34 -13.42
N SER A 53 -25.66 -0.55 -14.40
CA SER A 53 -26.41 0.53 -15.08
C SER A 53 -27.44 1.26 -14.19
N SER A 54 -27.54 0.93 -12.90
CA SER A 54 -28.53 1.49 -11.96
C SER A 54 -27.96 1.77 -10.56
N SER A 55 -26.65 1.96 -10.42
CA SER A 55 -26.05 2.19 -9.10
C SER A 55 -26.39 3.58 -8.54
N ASN A 56 -26.63 3.63 -7.23
CA ASN A 56 -26.83 4.88 -6.48
C ASN A 56 -25.50 5.61 -6.20
N THR A 57 -24.35 4.95 -6.38
CA THR A 57 -23.01 5.49 -6.10
C THR A 57 -22.07 5.36 -7.31
N PRO A 58 -22.42 5.93 -8.47
CA PRO A 58 -21.70 5.71 -9.74
C PRO A 58 -20.26 6.21 -9.74
N ILE A 59 -19.87 7.09 -8.81
CA ILE A 59 -18.47 7.50 -8.64
C ILE A 59 -17.65 6.43 -7.89
N ILE A 60 -18.21 5.83 -6.84
CA ILE A 60 -17.56 4.76 -6.08
C ILE A 60 -17.34 3.55 -6.98
N ASP A 61 -18.32 3.19 -7.81
CA ASP A 61 -18.18 2.03 -8.71
C ASP A 61 -17.08 2.23 -9.76
N ARG A 62 -16.99 3.44 -10.34
CA ARG A 62 -15.88 3.78 -11.24
C ARG A 62 -14.53 3.72 -10.53
N MET A 63 -14.45 4.19 -9.28
CA MET A 63 -13.22 4.10 -8.48
C MET A 63 -12.87 2.64 -8.16
N LYS A 64 -13.84 1.79 -7.83
CA LYS A 64 -13.61 0.35 -7.63
C LYS A 64 -13.04 -0.30 -8.89
N GLN A 65 -13.65 -0.06 -10.04
CA GLN A 65 -13.16 -0.56 -11.34
C GLN A 65 -11.74 -0.06 -11.64
N ALA A 66 -11.48 1.24 -11.42
CA ALA A 66 -10.16 1.83 -11.60
C ALA A 66 -9.12 1.20 -10.66
N TYR A 67 -9.45 1.02 -9.39
CA TYR A 67 -8.56 0.43 -8.40
C TYR A 67 -8.28 -1.04 -8.73
N SER A 68 -9.30 -1.80 -9.14
CA SER A 68 -9.15 -3.18 -9.61
C SER A 68 -8.18 -3.29 -10.78
N THR A 69 -8.32 -2.36 -11.74
CA THR A 69 -7.42 -2.28 -12.90
C THR A 69 -6.01 -1.94 -12.47
N LEU A 70 -5.84 -0.94 -11.59
CA LEU A 70 -4.56 -0.55 -11.00
C LEU A 70 -3.87 -1.74 -10.34
N CYS A 71 -4.59 -2.51 -9.50
CA CYS A 71 -4.06 -3.68 -8.81
C CYS A 71 -3.64 -4.78 -9.79
N THR A 72 -4.47 -5.06 -10.80
CA THR A 72 -4.20 -6.07 -11.83
C THR A 72 -2.96 -5.71 -12.66
N VAL A 73 -2.88 -4.45 -13.10
CA VAL A 73 -1.72 -3.95 -13.86
C VAL A 73 -0.45 -4.01 -13.02
N ARG A 74 -0.51 -3.58 -11.75
CA ARG A 74 0.65 -3.69 -10.84
C ARG A 74 1.08 -5.13 -10.63
N LYS A 75 0.14 -6.04 -10.35
CA LYS A 75 0.41 -7.48 -10.22
C LYS A 75 1.16 -8.01 -11.44
N ALA A 76 0.62 -7.79 -12.64
CA ALA A 76 1.21 -8.30 -13.87
C ALA A 76 2.62 -7.74 -14.11
N ASN A 77 2.81 -6.44 -13.89
CA ASN A 77 4.12 -5.82 -14.06
C ASN A 77 5.13 -6.28 -13.01
N GLU A 78 4.73 -6.39 -11.74
CA GLU A 78 5.61 -6.87 -10.66
C GLU A 78 5.97 -8.35 -10.83
N MET A 79 5.05 -9.19 -11.32
CA MET A 79 5.34 -10.57 -11.70
C MET A 79 6.43 -10.65 -12.77
N SER A 80 6.46 -9.70 -13.71
CA SER A 80 7.49 -9.66 -14.76
C SER A 80 8.90 -9.34 -14.26
N LEU A 81 9.01 -8.77 -13.05
CA LEU A 81 10.29 -8.47 -12.40
C LEU A 81 10.85 -9.68 -11.63
N LEU A 82 10.06 -10.73 -11.45
CA LEU A 82 10.49 -11.93 -10.74
C LEU A 82 11.51 -12.71 -11.57
N ASN A 83 12.42 -13.40 -10.89
CA ASN A 83 13.27 -14.37 -11.59
C ASN A 83 12.41 -15.48 -12.20
N HIS A 84 12.85 -16.03 -13.33
CA HIS A 84 12.09 -16.99 -14.12
C HIS A 84 11.61 -18.21 -13.32
N LYS A 85 12.42 -18.69 -12.36
CA LYS A 85 12.06 -19.82 -11.51
C LYS A 85 10.88 -19.46 -10.58
N VAL A 86 10.99 -18.34 -9.87
CA VAL A 86 9.96 -17.85 -8.94
C VAL A 86 8.66 -17.55 -9.70
N LEU A 87 8.74 -16.95 -10.89
CA LEU A 87 7.58 -16.73 -11.75
C LEU A 87 6.89 -18.06 -12.09
N HIS A 88 7.64 -19.06 -12.53
CA HIS A 88 7.07 -20.38 -12.85
C HIS A 88 6.45 -21.07 -11.64
N ASP A 89 7.09 -20.97 -10.47
CA ASP A 89 6.56 -21.54 -9.25
C ASP A 89 5.22 -20.89 -8.87
N GLN A 90 5.10 -19.56 -8.99
CA GLN A 90 3.83 -18.86 -8.76
C GLN A 90 2.73 -19.24 -9.77
N LEU A 91 3.08 -19.33 -11.07
CA LEU A 91 2.11 -19.72 -12.10
C LEU A 91 1.57 -21.13 -11.90
N LYS A 92 2.37 -22.05 -11.35
CA LYS A 92 1.93 -23.42 -11.05
C LYS A 92 0.99 -23.49 -9.85
N ILE A 93 1.24 -22.69 -8.81
CA ILE A 93 0.40 -22.67 -7.60
C ILE A 93 -0.97 -22.07 -7.94
N GLY A 94 -1.03 -21.10 -8.87
CA GLY A 94 -2.26 -20.38 -9.19
C GLY A 94 -2.65 -19.33 -8.15
N GLU A 95 -1.90 -19.21 -7.07
CA GLU A 95 -2.07 -18.21 -6.02
C GLU A 95 -0.91 -17.23 -6.03
N MET A 96 -1.21 -15.97 -5.69
CA MET A 96 -0.19 -14.94 -5.57
C MET A 96 0.61 -15.14 -4.28
N VAL A 97 1.89 -15.49 -4.42
CA VAL A 97 2.81 -15.61 -3.27
C VAL A 97 3.47 -14.25 -3.02
N LEU A 98 3.31 -13.74 -1.80
CA LEU A 98 4.01 -12.55 -1.35
C LEU A 98 5.49 -12.88 -1.08
N ILE A 99 6.39 -11.98 -1.47
CA ILE A 99 7.84 -12.19 -1.33
C ILE A 99 8.53 -11.09 -0.51
N PRO A 100 9.62 -11.39 0.20
CA PRO A 100 10.45 -10.35 0.80
C PRO A 100 10.95 -9.36 -0.25
N SER A 101 10.79 -8.07 0.02
CA SER A 101 11.23 -7.02 -0.90
C SER A 101 12.73 -6.83 -0.85
N LYS A 102 13.26 -6.33 -1.97
CA LYS A 102 14.64 -5.84 -2.06
C LYS A 102 14.69 -4.37 -2.45
N TYR A 103 15.80 -3.71 -2.18
CA TYR A 103 16.00 -2.30 -2.53
C TYR A 103 15.87 -2.09 -4.05
N SER A 104 16.46 -2.97 -4.86
CA SER A 104 16.43 -2.84 -6.32
C SER A 104 15.02 -2.84 -6.92
N MET A 105 14.04 -3.42 -6.22
CA MET A 105 12.65 -3.46 -6.68
C MET A 105 11.93 -2.12 -6.50
N LEU A 106 12.27 -1.33 -5.48
CA LEU A 106 11.47 -0.16 -5.10
C LEU A 106 11.29 0.85 -6.22
N ILE A 107 12.39 1.23 -6.89
CA ILE A 107 12.34 2.28 -7.91
C ILE A 107 11.42 1.89 -9.08
N PRO A 108 11.62 0.73 -9.76
CA PRO A 108 10.74 0.38 -10.87
C PRO A 108 9.29 0.16 -10.43
N THR A 109 9.04 -0.47 -9.27
CA THR A 109 7.66 -0.69 -8.80
C THR A 109 6.96 0.60 -8.40
N SER A 110 7.67 1.55 -7.79
CA SER A 110 7.10 2.87 -7.46
C SER A 110 6.76 3.67 -8.71
N GLN A 111 7.58 3.60 -9.76
CA GLN A 111 7.26 4.22 -11.05
C GLN A 111 6.01 3.61 -11.69
N MET A 112 5.91 2.28 -11.70
CA MET A 112 4.73 1.58 -12.20
C MET A 112 3.47 1.99 -11.41
N PHE A 113 3.58 2.05 -10.09
CA PHE A 113 2.46 2.45 -9.24
C PHE A 113 2.06 3.91 -9.48
N LEU A 114 3.03 4.83 -9.60
CA LEU A 114 2.76 6.23 -9.92
C LEU A 114 1.97 6.37 -11.23
N CYS A 115 2.40 5.69 -12.29
CA CYS A 115 1.68 5.68 -13.57
C CYS A 115 0.26 5.10 -13.42
N ALA A 116 0.11 4.00 -12.70
CA ALA A 116 -1.19 3.38 -12.48
C ALA A 116 -2.15 4.28 -11.66
N VAL A 117 -1.62 5.07 -10.71
CA VAL A 117 -2.41 6.07 -9.96
C VAL A 117 -2.86 7.22 -10.85
N MET A 118 -2.03 7.67 -11.78
CA MET A 118 -2.43 8.68 -12.77
C MET A 118 -3.59 8.18 -13.66
N ASP A 119 -3.53 6.92 -14.09
CA ASP A 119 -4.61 6.29 -14.85
C ASP A 119 -5.87 6.10 -14.00
N PHE A 120 -5.71 5.68 -12.74
CA PHE A 120 -6.79 5.61 -11.76
C PHE A 120 -7.51 6.97 -11.63
N ALA A 121 -6.76 8.07 -11.50
CA ALA A 121 -7.34 9.41 -11.34
C ALA A 121 -8.20 9.80 -12.55
N ARG A 122 -7.68 9.57 -13.77
CA ARG A 122 -8.40 9.86 -15.03
C ARG A 122 -9.66 9.03 -15.22
N PHE A 123 -9.61 7.76 -14.83
CA PHE A 123 -10.75 6.88 -14.95
C PHE A 123 -11.85 7.27 -13.95
N SER A 124 -11.44 7.49 -12.70
CA SER A 124 -12.33 7.78 -11.57
C SER A 124 -13.00 9.15 -11.69
N PHE A 125 -12.24 10.19 -12.05
CA PHE A 125 -12.67 11.58 -11.95
C PHE A 125 -12.65 12.27 -13.31
N ALA A 126 -13.78 12.89 -13.68
CA ALA A 126 -13.91 13.54 -14.98
C ALA A 126 -12.98 14.76 -15.13
N ASP A 127 -12.69 15.48 -14.05
CA ASP A 127 -11.86 16.68 -14.10
C ASP A 127 -10.38 16.36 -14.31
N PHE A 128 -9.89 15.23 -13.79
CA PHE A 128 -8.53 14.76 -14.06
C PHE A 128 -8.29 14.38 -15.52
N ARG A 129 -9.34 14.10 -16.31
CA ARG A 129 -9.21 13.89 -17.77
C ARG A 129 -8.93 15.18 -18.53
N LYS A 130 -9.26 16.33 -17.94
CA LYS A 130 -9.07 17.66 -18.55
C LYS A 130 -7.69 18.25 -18.25
N LEU A 131 -7.00 17.71 -17.23
CA LEU A 131 -5.66 18.16 -16.85
C LEU A 131 -4.61 17.76 -17.88
N SER A 132 -3.58 18.60 -18.00
CA SER A 132 -2.37 18.24 -18.73
C SER A 132 -1.66 17.05 -18.04
N ASN A 133 -0.79 16.35 -18.76
CA ASN A 133 0.05 15.31 -18.16
C ASN A 133 0.93 15.86 -17.05
N GLU A 134 1.38 17.11 -17.18
CA GLU A 134 2.26 17.77 -16.20
C GLU A 134 1.51 18.08 -14.90
N ASP A 135 0.31 18.66 -14.98
CA ASP A 135 -0.52 18.97 -13.80
C ASP A 135 -0.95 17.69 -13.07
N LEU A 136 -1.40 16.68 -13.82
CA LEU A 136 -1.78 15.39 -13.24
C LEU A 136 -0.59 14.74 -12.54
N HIS A 137 0.59 14.73 -13.18
CA HIS A 137 1.80 14.18 -12.58
C HIS A 137 2.19 14.96 -11.32
N SER A 138 2.10 16.30 -11.34
CA SER A 138 2.40 17.15 -10.18
C SER A 138 1.50 16.82 -8.97
N ILE A 139 0.19 16.76 -9.19
CA ILE A 139 -0.80 16.44 -8.14
C ILE A 139 -0.57 15.04 -7.58
N VAL A 140 -0.45 14.04 -8.45
CA VAL A 140 -0.26 12.65 -8.02
C VAL A 140 1.07 12.49 -7.30
N ARG A 141 2.15 13.10 -7.81
CA ARG A 141 3.49 13.03 -7.19
C ARG A 141 3.50 13.64 -5.79
N ARG A 142 2.88 14.81 -5.60
CA ARG A 142 2.77 15.47 -4.28
C ARG A 142 2.11 14.54 -3.25
N ASN A 143 1.11 13.79 -3.66
CA ASN A 143 0.33 12.90 -2.80
C ASN A 143 0.80 11.45 -2.77
N PHE A 144 1.86 11.11 -3.50
CA PHE A 144 2.21 9.72 -3.76
C PHE A 144 2.58 8.95 -2.49
N GLN A 145 3.27 9.58 -1.55
CA GLN A 145 3.63 8.93 -0.27
C GLN A 145 2.38 8.58 0.56
N LEU A 146 1.38 9.47 0.61
CA LEU A 146 0.12 9.22 1.30
C LEU A 146 -0.64 8.06 0.64
N ILE A 147 -0.76 8.11 -0.69
CA ILE A 147 -1.41 7.06 -1.50
C ILE A 147 -0.73 5.70 -1.26
N GLN A 148 0.60 5.67 -1.26
CA GLN A 148 1.38 4.46 -1.02
C GLN A 148 1.24 3.93 0.40
N SER A 149 1.28 4.82 1.39
CA SER A 149 1.07 4.46 2.80
C SER A 149 -0.32 3.88 3.03
N LEU A 150 -1.36 4.49 2.43
CA LEU A 150 -2.74 4.04 2.53
C LEU A 150 -2.94 2.67 1.88
N ASP A 151 -2.49 2.50 0.63
CA ASP A 151 -2.55 1.22 -0.10
C ASP A 151 -1.79 0.12 0.63
N GLY A 152 -0.54 0.41 1.04
CA GLY A 152 0.31 -0.54 1.74
C GLY A 152 -0.29 -0.97 3.08
N SER A 153 -0.83 -0.02 3.85
CA SER A 153 -1.44 -0.30 5.16
C SER A 153 -2.72 -1.13 5.05
N TYR A 154 -3.60 -0.79 4.10
CA TYR A 154 -4.80 -1.57 3.82
C TYR A 154 -4.45 -3.02 3.49
N ARG A 155 -3.50 -3.23 2.58
CA ARG A 155 -3.09 -4.57 2.14
C ARG A 155 -2.34 -5.33 3.23
N ALA A 156 -1.49 -4.65 4.00
CA ALA A 156 -0.81 -5.24 5.15
C ALA A 156 -1.78 -5.65 6.27
N HIS A 157 -2.85 -4.89 6.49
CA HIS A 157 -3.90 -5.27 7.43
C HIS A 157 -4.59 -6.58 7.01
N HIS A 158 -4.89 -6.74 5.72
CA HIS A 158 -5.52 -7.96 5.22
C HIS A 158 -4.59 -9.18 5.16
N HIS A 159 -3.33 -9.01 4.73
CA HIS A 159 -2.40 -10.14 4.58
C HIS A 159 -1.70 -10.51 5.89
N PHE A 160 -1.50 -9.55 6.80
CA PHE A 160 -0.70 -9.72 8.00
C PHE A 160 -1.35 -9.06 9.23
N PRO A 161 -2.60 -9.38 9.59
CA PRO A 161 -3.36 -8.61 10.59
C PRO A 161 -2.67 -8.49 11.96
N ASN A 162 -1.83 -9.46 12.33
CA ASN A 162 -1.22 -9.60 13.65
C ASN A 162 0.32 -9.44 13.66
N ASP A 163 0.91 -8.93 12.58
CA ASP A 163 2.37 -8.81 12.42
C ASP A 163 2.73 -7.34 12.09
N ASP A 164 3.95 -6.89 12.38
CA ASP A 164 4.45 -5.56 11.98
C ASP A 164 4.88 -5.49 10.49
N THR A 165 4.56 -6.53 9.72
CA THR A 165 4.83 -6.60 8.29
C THR A 165 4.09 -5.50 7.53
N VAL A 166 4.85 -4.79 6.67
CA VAL A 166 4.34 -3.76 5.77
C VAL A 166 4.42 -4.22 4.32
N MET A 167 3.41 -3.86 3.53
CA MET A 167 3.43 -4.04 2.08
C MET A 167 4.13 -2.84 1.44
N VAL A 168 5.27 -3.08 0.79
CA VAL A 168 6.03 -2.02 0.12
C VAL A 168 5.71 -1.92 -1.38
N THR A 169 5.26 -3.03 -1.98
CA THR A 169 4.79 -3.12 -3.37
C THR A 169 3.53 -3.98 -3.45
N TYR A 170 3.01 -4.24 -4.65
CA TYR A 170 1.86 -5.14 -4.81
C TYR A 170 2.18 -6.60 -4.46
N MET A 171 3.41 -7.06 -4.64
CA MET A 171 3.76 -8.45 -4.41
C MET A 171 4.82 -8.65 -3.34
N SER A 172 5.38 -7.57 -2.81
CA SER A 172 6.45 -7.65 -1.82
C SER A 172 6.14 -6.96 -0.49
N PHE A 173 6.72 -7.52 0.55
CA PHE A 173 6.61 -7.06 1.93
C PHE A 173 7.98 -6.84 2.56
N VAL A 174 7.99 -6.11 3.68
CA VAL A 174 9.14 -6.00 4.58
C VAL A 174 8.67 -6.24 6.00
N ASN A 175 9.45 -7.01 6.75
CA ASN A 175 9.27 -7.30 8.17
C ASN A 175 10.65 -7.35 8.85
N GLU A 176 10.70 -7.62 10.16
CA GLU A 176 11.94 -7.59 10.93
C GLU A 176 13.02 -8.55 10.36
N ASP A 177 12.61 -9.73 9.91
CA ASP A 177 13.52 -10.74 9.36
C ASP A 177 14.07 -10.34 7.98
N SER A 178 13.20 -9.84 7.10
CA SER A 178 13.58 -9.48 5.73
C SER A 178 14.33 -8.15 5.64
N LEU A 179 14.13 -7.25 6.61
CA LEU A 179 14.75 -5.93 6.60
C LEU A 179 16.28 -6.00 6.60
N ASN A 180 16.87 -6.99 7.26
CA ASN A 180 18.33 -7.16 7.30
C ASN A 180 18.94 -7.41 5.91
N ASN A 181 18.19 -8.06 5.03
CA ASN A 181 18.63 -8.38 3.66
C ASN A 181 18.11 -7.36 2.62
N PHE A 182 17.27 -6.40 3.04
CA PHE A 182 16.60 -5.48 2.13
C PHE A 182 17.58 -4.64 1.29
N PHE A 183 18.67 -4.18 1.92
CA PHE A 183 19.68 -3.34 1.28
C PHE A 183 20.84 -4.10 0.64
N ASP A 184 20.75 -5.44 0.52
CA ASP A 184 21.86 -6.23 -0.01
C ASP A 184 22.16 -5.98 -1.48
N ASP A 185 21.14 -5.60 -2.25
CA ASP A 185 21.26 -5.23 -3.65
C ASP A 185 21.23 -3.71 -3.88
N CYS A 186 21.46 -2.91 -2.83
CA CYS A 186 21.61 -1.47 -2.97
C CYS A 186 22.94 -1.15 -3.70
N PRO A 187 22.91 -0.47 -4.87
CA PRO A 187 24.12 -0.17 -5.64
C PRO A 187 24.95 0.95 -5.03
N HIS A 188 24.42 1.65 -4.02
CA HIS A 188 25.06 2.79 -3.39
C HIS A 188 25.87 2.35 -2.16
N HIS A 189 27.02 2.97 -1.95
CA HIS A 189 27.79 2.82 -0.72
C HIS A 189 27.08 3.57 0.42
N ILE A 190 26.15 2.89 1.08
CA ILE A 190 25.39 3.42 2.21
C ILE A 190 25.85 2.79 3.53
N ASN A 191 25.64 3.52 4.63
CA ASN A 191 25.73 2.92 5.96
C ASN A 191 24.51 2.01 6.20
N LYS A 192 24.65 0.73 5.87
CA LYS A 192 23.55 -0.26 5.93
C LYS A 192 22.94 -0.38 7.33
N SER A 193 23.75 -0.39 8.39
CA SER A 193 23.22 -0.55 9.76
C SER A 193 22.35 0.63 10.16
N PHE A 194 22.82 1.85 9.91
CA PHE A 194 22.04 3.06 10.15
C PHE A 194 20.76 3.09 9.31
N ALA A 195 20.84 2.77 8.01
CA ALA A 195 19.67 2.73 7.13
C ALA A 195 18.62 1.70 7.58
N ILE A 196 19.06 0.51 8.01
CA ILE A 196 18.19 -0.53 8.58
C ILE A 196 17.51 -0.03 9.86
N GLU A 197 18.25 0.62 10.77
CA GLU A 197 17.68 1.16 12.01
C GLU A 197 16.63 2.25 11.76
N GLN A 198 16.91 3.17 10.83
CA GLN A 198 15.94 4.20 10.42
C GLN A 198 14.71 3.58 9.77
N PHE A 199 14.89 2.62 8.86
CA PHE A 199 13.77 1.92 8.23
C PHE A 199 12.93 1.20 9.29
N ARG A 200 13.55 0.46 10.22
CA ARG A 200 12.85 -0.23 11.31
C ARG A 200 12.00 0.74 12.13
N THR A 201 12.55 1.90 12.47
CA THR A 201 11.85 2.94 13.23
C THR A 201 10.64 3.45 12.44
N ASN A 202 10.79 3.68 11.14
CA ASN A 202 9.71 4.11 10.26
C ASN A 202 8.63 3.05 10.09
N ILE A 203 8.98 1.77 9.92
CA ILE A 203 8.00 0.66 9.85
C ILE A 203 7.17 0.62 11.12
N LYS A 204 7.81 0.67 12.30
CA LYS A 204 7.11 0.66 13.59
C LYS A 204 6.15 1.84 13.70
N ARG A 205 6.62 3.06 13.36
CA ARG A 205 5.79 4.26 13.38
C ARG A 205 4.58 4.13 12.43
N THR A 206 4.81 3.74 11.18
CA THR A 206 3.74 3.59 10.17
C THR A 206 2.74 2.51 10.56
N THR A 207 3.22 1.37 11.07
CA THR A 207 2.35 0.28 11.52
C THR A 207 1.51 0.70 12.72
N ASN A 208 2.15 1.30 13.74
CA ASN A 208 1.47 1.77 14.94
C ASN A 208 0.42 2.84 14.63
N ILE A 209 0.67 3.71 13.67
CA ILE A 209 -0.27 4.75 13.28
C ILE A 209 -1.31 4.17 12.32
N SER A 210 -0.94 3.84 11.08
CA SER A 210 -1.90 3.54 10.03
C SER A 210 -2.60 2.20 10.23
N LYS A 211 -1.85 1.12 10.49
CA LYS A 211 -2.42 -0.22 10.58
C LYS A 211 -3.32 -0.37 11.81
N SER A 212 -2.95 0.25 12.93
CA SER A 212 -3.82 0.26 14.11
C SER A 212 -5.15 0.98 13.85
N GLN A 213 -5.16 2.03 13.02
CA GLN A 213 -6.42 2.68 12.61
C GLN A 213 -7.26 1.74 11.74
N PHE A 214 -6.68 1.05 10.75
CA PHE A 214 -7.42 0.07 9.94
C PHE A 214 -8.01 -1.06 10.79
N LEU A 215 -7.29 -1.54 11.81
CA LEU A 215 -7.79 -2.54 12.74
C LEU A 215 -8.97 -2.02 13.58
N LYS A 216 -8.92 -0.75 13.98
CA LYS A 216 -9.97 -0.10 14.79
C LYS A 216 -11.21 0.22 13.97
N THR A 217 -11.03 0.81 12.78
CA THR A 217 -12.15 1.30 11.95
C THR A 217 -12.74 0.22 11.07
N LYS A 218 -11.98 -0.83 10.73
CA LYS A 218 -12.37 -1.93 9.84
C LYS A 218 -13.14 -1.42 8.60
N PRO A 219 -12.54 -0.51 7.81
CA PRO A 219 -13.27 0.14 6.73
C PRO A 219 -13.72 -0.89 5.71
N THR A 220 -14.95 -0.71 5.23
CA THR A 220 -15.48 -1.44 4.08
C THR A 220 -14.65 -1.14 2.83
N VAL A 221 -14.79 -1.97 1.80
CA VAL A 221 -14.14 -1.72 0.50
C VAL A 221 -14.54 -0.34 -0.04
N ASP A 222 -15.80 0.06 0.11
CA ASP A 222 -16.32 1.34 -0.37
C ASP A 222 -15.66 2.52 0.35
N GLU A 223 -15.51 2.43 1.67
CA GLU A 223 -14.85 3.44 2.49
C GLU A 223 -13.35 3.52 2.17
N PHE A 224 -12.67 2.39 2.04
CA PHE A 224 -11.26 2.37 1.62
C PHE A 224 -11.08 3.01 0.24
N ILE A 225 -11.93 2.66 -0.73
CA ILE A 225 -11.86 3.22 -2.08
C ILE A 225 -12.14 4.73 -2.08
N ALA A 226 -13.07 5.20 -1.25
CA ALA A 226 -13.32 6.62 -1.06
C ALA A 226 -12.08 7.33 -0.46
N LEU A 227 -11.45 6.76 0.58
CA LEU A 227 -10.21 7.28 1.16
C LEU A 227 -9.07 7.31 0.15
N PHE A 228 -8.93 6.26 -0.66
CA PHE A 228 -7.92 6.18 -1.72
C PHE A 228 -8.15 7.26 -2.77
N GLY A 229 -9.39 7.45 -3.23
CA GLY A 229 -9.73 8.54 -4.15
C GLY A 229 -9.49 9.93 -3.57
N LEU A 230 -9.84 10.15 -2.30
CA LEU A 230 -9.64 11.43 -1.60
C LEU A 230 -8.15 11.76 -1.39
N SER A 231 -7.30 10.75 -1.20
CA SER A 231 -5.86 10.97 -1.02
C SER A 231 -5.17 11.63 -2.21
N ILE A 232 -5.77 11.57 -3.40
CA ILE A 232 -5.27 12.27 -4.60
C ILE A 232 -5.55 13.78 -4.54
N TRP A 233 -6.60 14.19 -3.83
CA TRP A 233 -7.06 15.57 -3.69
C TRP A 233 -6.52 16.27 -2.44
N ASN A 234 -5.58 15.66 -1.72
CA ASN A 234 -5.00 16.26 -0.55
C ASN A 234 -3.98 17.34 -0.98
N ASP A 235 -4.26 18.60 -0.66
CA ASP A 235 -3.42 19.76 -1.03
C ASP A 235 -2.75 20.37 0.21
#